data_AF-A0A937UZZ6-F1
#
_entry.id   AF-A0A937UZZ6-F1
#
_cell.length_a   1.000
_cell.length_b   1.000
_cell.length_c   1.000
_cell.angle_alpha   90.00
_cell.angle_beta   90.00
_cell.angle_gamma   90.00
#
_symmetry.space_group_name_H-M   'P 1'
#
loop_
_entity.id
_entity.type
_entity.pdbx_description
1 polymer ?
#
loop_
_entity_poly.entity_id
_entity_poly.type
_entity_poly.pdbx_seq_one_letter_code
_entity_poly.pdbx_strand_id
1 'polypeptide(L)'
;MIEPPRNSTIASTVPLTLQQGLELYYQANPTFVRDRDMQVGILRIPWCDLQRHDIMHVVTGYSTSLDHELRLIGFLLTALTWRRPWYYYLQSVGVFLELLAQSFRGEAWGGNYLNPVQVCQLYLQGIRQGLQVGKQINAYLQPDRVMGRSLESLREEYGIFNMGAWDG
;
A
#
# COMPACT_ATOMS: atom_id res chain seq x y z
N MET A 1 44.04 21.94 25.05
CA MET A 1 42.58 22.22 24.94
C MET A 1 42.10 21.40 23.75
N ILE A 2 41.47 20.27 24.01
CA ILE A 2 41.11 19.26 23.00
C ILE A 2 39.64 19.48 22.68
N GLU A 3 39.32 19.86 21.44
CA GLU A 3 37.93 19.94 20.97
C GLU A 3 37.32 18.52 20.90
N PRO A 4 36.06 18.33 21.30
CA PRO A 4 35.41 17.03 21.16
C PRO A 4 35.05 16.78 19.68
N PRO A 5 35.04 15.51 19.22
CA PRO A 5 34.70 15.18 17.85
C PRO A 5 33.21 15.49 17.61
N ARG A 6 32.95 16.20 16.50
CA ARG A 6 31.60 16.34 15.96
C ARG A 6 31.08 14.95 15.62
N ASN A 7 29.99 14.55 16.28
CA ASN A 7 29.20 13.40 15.88
C ASN A 7 28.64 13.66 14.48
N SER A 8 29.35 13.15 13.47
CA SER A 8 28.79 12.93 12.15
C SER A 8 27.79 11.80 12.27
N THR A 9 26.52 12.14 12.49
CA THR A 9 25.41 11.22 12.28
C THR A 9 25.37 10.92 10.79
N ILE A 10 26.12 9.91 10.35
CA ILE A 10 25.93 9.29 9.04
C ILE A 10 24.54 8.67 9.13
N ALA A 11 23.52 9.38 8.63
CA ALA A 11 22.24 8.78 8.33
C ALA A 11 22.55 7.53 7.49
N SER A 12 22.23 6.36 8.02
CA SER A 12 22.52 5.08 7.40
C SER A 12 21.96 5.09 5.97
N THR A 13 22.85 5.17 4.99
CA THR A 13 22.55 5.13 3.54
C THR A 13 22.20 3.72 3.05
N VAL A 14 21.87 2.81 3.97
CA VAL A 14 21.42 1.46 3.63
C VAL A 14 19.94 1.54 3.26
N PRO A 15 19.56 1.25 2.00
CA PRO A 15 18.17 1.30 1.58
C PRO A 15 17.35 0.28 2.39
N LEU A 16 16.20 0.73 2.89
CA LEU A 16 15.30 -0.09 3.71
C LEU A 16 14.91 -1.37 2.97
N THR A 17 14.92 -2.49 3.68
CA THR A 17 14.33 -3.74 3.21
C THR A 17 12.80 -3.68 3.27
N LEU A 18 12.12 -4.52 2.49
CA LEU A 18 10.66 -4.65 2.56
C LEU A 18 10.19 -4.99 3.96
N GLN A 19 10.91 -5.87 4.66
CA GLN A 19 10.61 -6.20 6.05
C GLN A 19 10.68 -4.98 6.97
N GLN A 20 11.73 -4.15 6.83
CA GLN A 20 11.86 -2.94 7.63
C GLN A 20 10.76 -1.92 7.29
N GLY A 21 10.44 -1.73 6.01
CA GLY A 21 9.33 -0.87 5.59
C GLY A 21 7.97 -1.32 6.13
N LEU A 22 7.71 -2.64 6.15
CA LEU A 22 6.51 -3.20 6.78
C LEU A 22 6.48 -2.98 8.29
N GLU A 23 7.61 -3.10 8.97
CA GLU A 23 7.66 -2.83 10.40
C GLU A 23 7.35 -1.34 10.69
N LEU A 24 7.87 -0.41 9.89
CA LEU A 24 7.51 1.02 9.96
C LEU A 24 6.01 1.23 9.70
N TYR A 25 5.45 0.55 8.70
CA TYR A 25 4.01 0.56 8.42
C TYR A 25 3.19 0.11 9.63
N TYR A 26 3.55 -1.01 10.28
CA TYR A 26 2.81 -1.49 11.45
C TYR A 26 3.00 -0.60 12.69
N GLN A 27 4.18 0.01 12.88
CA GLN A 27 4.41 0.97 13.95
C GLN A 27 3.54 2.22 13.79
N ALA A 28 3.37 2.70 12.56
CA ALA A 28 2.50 3.83 12.26
C ALA A 28 1.00 3.49 12.39
N ASN A 29 0.65 2.21 12.32
CA ASN A 29 -0.72 1.73 12.39
C ASN A 29 -0.91 0.69 13.51
N PRO A 30 -0.77 1.07 14.80
CA PRO A 30 -0.69 0.15 15.94
C PRO A 30 -1.98 -0.63 16.21
N THR A 31 -3.10 -0.21 15.63
CA THR A 31 -4.39 -0.91 15.70
C THR A 31 -4.48 -2.08 14.72
N PHE A 32 -3.53 -2.22 13.79
CA PHE A 32 -3.52 -3.34 12.86
C PHE A 32 -3.22 -4.65 13.54
N VAL A 33 -3.93 -5.65 13.07
CA VAL A 33 -3.96 -6.98 13.62
C VAL A 33 -3.00 -7.86 12.81
N ARG A 34 -1.84 -8.18 13.39
CA ARG A 34 -0.82 -9.05 12.77
C ARG A 34 -1.08 -10.54 13.03
N ASP A 35 -0.57 -11.37 12.12
CA ASP A 35 -0.42 -12.84 12.23
C ASP A 35 -1.72 -13.60 12.51
N ARG A 36 -2.85 -13.03 12.08
CA ARG A 36 -4.16 -13.68 12.16
C ARG A 36 -5.05 -13.25 11.01
N ASP A 37 -5.90 -14.18 10.60
CA ASP A 37 -6.92 -13.93 9.60
C ASP A 37 -7.92 -12.90 10.10
N MET A 38 -8.45 -12.10 9.18
CA MET A 38 -9.48 -11.12 9.46
C MET A 38 -10.86 -11.70 9.13
N GLN A 39 -11.78 -11.58 10.07
CA GLN A 39 -13.19 -11.89 9.82
C GLN A 39 -13.93 -10.60 9.50
N VAL A 40 -14.49 -10.51 8.29
CA VAL A 40 -15.33 -9.38 7.84
C VAL A 40 -16.73 -9.92 7.54
N GLY A 41 -17.64 -9.82 8.50
CA GLY A 41 -18.96 -10.42 8.40
C GLY A 41 -18.87 -11.94 8.21
N ILE A 42 -19.35 -12.47 7.09
CA ILE A 42 -19.24 -13.90 6.73
C ILE A 42 -17.93 -14.27 6.01
N LEU A 43 -17.14 -13.27 5.59
CA LEU A 43 -15.93 -13.47 4.81
C LEU A 43 -14.72 -13.60 5.74
N ARG A 44 -14.01 -14.72 5.62
CA ARG A 44 -12.68 -14.89 6.22
C ARG A 44 -11.62 -14.47 5.20
N ILE A 45 -10.81 -13.49 5.56
CA ILE A 45 -9.67 -13.02 4.76
C ILE A 45 -8.39 -13.61 5.37
N PRO A 46 -7.66 -14.48 4.64
CA PRO A 46 -6.41 -15.05 5.12
C PRO A 46 -5.37 -13.97 5.44
N TRP A 47 -4.57 -14.18 6.49
CA TRP A 47 -3.48 -13.29 6.86
C TRP A 47 -2.51 -13.05 5.71
N CYS A 48 -2.20 -14.09 4.93
CA CYS A 48 -1.28 -13.96 3.79
C CYS A 48 -1.80 -13.00 2.72
N ASP A 49 -3.11 -12.85 2.59
CA ASP A 49 -3.73 -11.95 1.63
C ASP A 49 -3.75 -10.51 2.15
N LEU A 50 -3.95 -10.32 3.46
CA LEU A 50 -3.79 -9.04 4.16
C LEU A 50 -2.34 -8.57 4.10
N GLN A 51 -1.38 -9.44 4.37
CA GLN A 51 0.04 -9.11 4.32
C GLN A 51 0.48 -8.71 2.92
N ARG A 52 -0.06 -9.33 1.86
CA ARG A 52 0.20 -8.90 0.47
C ARG A 52 -0.36 -7.50 0.20
N HIS A 53 -1.53 -7.18 0.73
CA HIS A 53 -2.10 -5.84 0.65
C HIS A 53 -1.19 -4.82 1.35
N ASP A 54 -0.76 -5.12 2.58
CA ASP A 54 0.15 -4.25 3.34
C ASP A 54 1.50 -4.06 2.63
N ILE A 55 2.04 -5.11 1.99
CA ILE A 55 3.24 -5.01 1.14
C ILE A 55 3.03 -3.99 0.02
N MET A 56 1.83 -3.90 -0.56
CA MET A 56 1.57 -2.94 -1.62
C MET A 56 1.57 -1.49 -1.11
N HIS A 57 1.10 -1.20 0.11
CA HIS A 57 1.31 0.13 0.72
C HIS A 57 2.78 0.49 0.79
N VAL A 58 3.61 -0.44 1.26
CA VAL A 58 5.05 -0.19 1.45
C VAL A 58 5.77 -0.03 0.11
N VAL A 59 5.53 -0.92 -0.84
CA VAL A 59 6.18 -0.90 -2.16
C VAL A 59 5.74 0.31 -2.98
N THR A 60 4.45 0.67 -2.97
CA THR A 60 3.95 1.84 -3.72
C THR A 60 4.20 3.16 -3.02
N GLY A 61 4.45 3.12 -1.71
CA GLY A 61 4.60 4.31 -0.88
C GLY A 61 3.28 4.94 -0.44
N TYR A 62 2.13 4.33 -0.73
CA TYR A 62 0.84 4.83 -0.25
C TYR A 62 0.70 4.61 1.26
N SER A 63 0.13 5.60 1.93
CA SER A 63 -0.20 5.53 3.35
C SER A 63 -1.58 4.87 3.52
N THR A 64 -2.05 4.79 4.76
CA THR A 64 -3.40 4.30 5.13
C THR A 64 -4.45 5.43 5.17
N SER A 65 -4.10 6.65 4.73
CA SER A 65 -5.09 7.72 4.62
C SER A 65 -6.08 7.40 3.50
N LEU A 66 -7.33 7.82 3.66
CA LEU A 66 -8.43 7.48 2.74
C LEU A 66 -8.11 7.82 1.27
N ASP A 67 -7.40 8.90 1.02
CA ASP A 67 -6.99 9.30 -0.33
C ASP A 67 -5.90 8.41 -0.92
N HIS A 68 -4.93 7.98 -0.11
CA HIS A 68 -3.88 7.04 -0.51
C HIS A 68 -4.43 5.62 -0.68
N GLU A 69 -5.38 5.21 0.16
CA GLU A 69 -6.12 3.96 -0.01
C GLU A 69 -6.88 3.92 -1.33
N LEU A 70 -7.63 4.97 -1.67
CA LEU A 70 -8.34 5.05 -2.95
C LEU A 70 -7.41 4.97 -4.16
N ARG A 71 -6.24 5.60 -4.08
CA ARG A 71 -5.21 5.49 -5.11
C ARG A 71 -4.63 4.08 -5.17
N LEU A 72 -4.33 3.45 -4.04
CA LEU A 72 -3.86 2.08 -4.01
C LEU A 72 -4.87 1.12 -4.63
N ILE A 73 -6.16 1.25 -4.27
CA ILE A 73 -7.24 0.43 -4.82
C ILE A 73 -7.29 0.53 -6.35
N GLY A 74 -7.16 1.75 -6.89
CA GLY A 74 -7.05 1.97 -8.34
C GLY A 74 -5.77 1.40 -8.95
N PHE A 75 -4.64 1.53 -8.26
CA PHE A 75 -3.34 1.00 -8.71
C PHE A 75 -3.38 -0.53 -8.82
N LEU A 76 -3.91 -1.21 -7.81
CA LEU A 76 -3.97 -2.68 -7.77
C LEU A 76 -4.81 -3.27 -8.90
N LEU A 77 -5.82 -2.52 -9.39
CA LEU A 77 -6.63 -2.93 -10.53
C LEU A 77 -5.79 -3.20 -11.79
N THR A 78 -4.73 -2.43 -12.02
CA THR A 78 -3.96 -2.43 -13.28
C THR A 78 -2.53 -2.93 -13.13
N ALA A 79 -1.92 -2.73 -11.95
CA ALA A 79 -0.51 -3.07 -11.70
C ALA A 79 -0.27 -4.57 -11.44
N LEU A 80 -1.29 -5.32 -11.01
CA LEU A 80 -1.14 -6.74 -10.68
C LEU A 80 -1.20 -7.64 -11.92
N THR A 81 -0.48 -8.76 -11.88
CA THR A 81 -0.61 -9.82 -12.88
C THR A 81 -2.00 -10.44 -12.84
N TRP A 82 -2.62 -10.52 -14.01
CA TRP A 82 -4.04 -10.88 -14.18
C TRP A 82 -4.39 -12.36 -13.97
N ARG A 83 -3.47 -13.15 -13.40
CA ARG A 83 -3.64 -14.60 -13.33
C ARG A 83 -4.40 -15.04 -12.08
N ARG A 84 -5.58 -14.43 -11.83
CA ARG A 84 -6.43 -14.66 -10.65
C ARG A 84 -5.73 -14.27 -9.32
N PRO A 85 -6.46 -14.06 -8.22
CA PRO A 85 -7.90 -14.21 -8.06
C PRO A 85 -8.70 -12.97 -8.47
N TRP A 86 -9.79 -13.22 -9.18
CA TRP A 86 -10.87 -12.24 -9.43
C TRP A 86 -11.40 -11.60 -8.14
N TYR A 87 -11.16 -12.21 -6.98
CA TYR A 87 -11.61 -11.67 -5.70
C TYR A 87 -10.95 -10.33 -5.38
N TYR A 88 -9.66 -10.10 -5.71
CA TYR A 88 -9.03 -8.80 -5.45
C TYR A 88 -9.69 -7.71 -6.30
N TYR A 89 -10.10 -8.02 -7.53
CA TYR A 89 -10.86 -7.10 -8.38
C TYR A 89 -12.23 -6.80 -7.78
N LEU A 90 -12.94 -7.83 -7.34
CA LEU A 90 -14.25 -7.67 -6.72
C LEU A 90 -14.15 -6.84 -5.44
N GLN A 91 -13.09 -7.04 -4.65
CA GLN A 91 -12.81 -6.27 -3.45
C GLN A 91 -12.44 -4.83 -3.80
N SER A 92 -11.51 -4.59 -4.71
CA SER A 92 -11.10 -3.23 -5.13
C SER A 92 -12.27 -2.43 -5.72
N VAL A 93 -13.02 -3.02 -6.66
CA VAL A 93 -14.17 -2.36 -7.27
C VAL A 93 -15.32 -2.22 -6.27
N GLY A 94 -15.57 -3.24 -5.44
CA GLY A 94 -16.60 -3.21 -4.41
C GLY A 94 -16.34 -2.12 -3.36
N VAL A 95 -15.12 -2.01 -2.85
CA VAL A 95 -14.72 -0.95 -1.91
C VAL A 95 -14.83 0.43 -2.55
N PHE A 96 -14.40 0.59 -3.81
CA PHE A 96 -14.60 1.84 -4.55
C PHE A 96 -16.08 2.22 -4.68
N LEU A 97 -16.95 1.28 -5.05
CA LEU A 97 -18.38 1.53 -5.21
C LEU A 97 -19.06 1.86 -3.87
N GLU A 98 -18.66 1.20 -2.78
CA GLU A 98 -19.15 1.49 -1.44
C GLU A 98 -18.77 2.91 -1.01
N LEU A 99 -17.50 3.28 -1.17
CA LEU A 99 -17.01 4.64 -0.86
C LEU A 99 -17.70 5.70 -1.72
N LEU A 100 -17.94 5.40 -3.01
CA LEU A 100 -18.67 6.30 -3.91
C LEU A 100 -20.13 6.46 -3.48
N ALA A 101 -20.80 5.37 -3.08
CA ALA A 101 -22.19 5.39 -2.63
C ALA A 101 -22.35 6.14 -1.29
N GLN A 102 -21.42 5.96 -0.35
CA GLN A 102 -21.37 6.71 0.91
C GLN A 102 -21.13 8.21 0.64
N SER A 103 -20.23 8.51 -0.29
CA SER A 103 -19.96 9.88 -0.72
C SER A 103 -21.20 10.58 -1.30
N PHE A 104 -21.99 9.89 -2.14
CA PHE A 104 -23.29 10.41 -2.62
C PHE A 104 -24.31 10.61 -1.49
N ARG A 105 -24.20 9.86 -0.40
CA ARG A 105 -25.03 9.99 0.81
C ARG A 105 -24.53 11.07 1.79
N GLY A 106 -23.37 11.69 1.51
CA GLY A 106 -22.76 12.68 2.41
C GLY A 106 -22.14 12.06 3.67
N GLU A 107 -21.88 10.75 3.67
CA GLU A 107 -21.34 10.01 4.82
C GLU A 107 -19.80 10.10 4.85
N ALA A 108 -19.24 10.29 6.05
CA ALA A 108 -17.79 10.32 6.25
C ALA A 108 -17.24 8.91 6.54
N TRP A 109 -16.04 8.61 6.04
CA TRP A 109 -15.35 7.35 6.30
C TRP A 109 -14.17 7.58 7.25
N GLY A 110 -14.19 6.92 8.41
CA GLY A 110 -13.15 7.10 9.43
C GLY A 110 -12.96 8.56 9.87
N GLY A 111 -14.01 9.38 9.80
CA GLY A 111 -13.97 10.81 10.13
C GLY A 111 -13.60 11.75 8.97
N ASN A 112 -13.26 11.21 7.78
CA ASN A 112 -12.94 12.01 6.60
C ASN A 112 -14.02 11.87 5.53
N TYR A 113 -14.54 12.99 5.03
CA TYR A 113 -15.46 13.02 3.91
C TYR A 113 -14.72 13.34 2.61
N LEU A 114 -14.97 12.56 1.57
CA LEU A 114 -14.60 12.86 0.19
C LEU A 114 -15.86 12.95 -0.64
N ASN A 115 -15.96 13.97 -1.50
CA ASN A 115 -17.08 14.08 -2.43
C ASN A 115 -16.93 13.09 -3.62
N PRO A 116 -18.00 12.83 -4.39
CA PRO A 116 -17.96 11.76 -5.40
C PRO A 116 -16.92 12.01 -6.49
N VAL A 117 -16.68 13.27 -6.83
CA VAL A 117 -15.67 13.67 -7.82
C VAL A 117 -14.27 13.36 -7.31
N GLN A 118 -13.98 13.67 -6.04
CA GLN A 118 -12.69 13.35 -5.41
C GLN A 118 -12.45 11.85 -5.36
N VAL A 119 -13.47 11.06 -4.99
CA VAL A 119 -13.38 9.58 -4.97
C VAL A 119 -12.99 9.04 -6.35
N CYS A 120 -13.70 9.47 -7.40
CA CYS A 120 -13.38 9.08 -8.78
C CYS A 120 -11.99 9.55 -9.23
N GLN A 121 -11.59 10.79 -8.90
CA GLN A 121 -10.29 11.34 -9.28
C GLN A 121 -9.13 10.56 -8.65
N LEU A 122 -9.20 10.26 -7.36
CA LEU A 122 -8.16 9.52 -6.63
C LEU A 122 -8.05 8.08 -7.15
N TYR A 123 -9.18 7.43 -7.38
CA TYR A 123 -9.23 6.10 -7.97
C TYR A 123 -8.61 6.06 -9.38
N LEU A 124 -8.95 7.03 -10.23
CA LEU A 124 -8.37 7.16 -11.58
C LEU A 124 -6.87 7.49 -11.56
N GLN A 125 -6.39 8.27 -10.58
CA GLN A 125 -4.96 8.51 -10.38
C GLN A 125 -4.23 7.20 -10.10
N GLY A 126 -4.79 6.37 -9.21
CA GLY A 126 -4.30 5.02 -8.94
C GLY A 126 -4.18 4.17 -10.21
N ILE A 127 -5.28 4.09 -10.97
CA ILE A 127 -5.32 3.34 -12.24
C ILE A 127 -4.22 3.79 -13.20
N ARG A 128 -4.04 5.09 -13.37
CA ARG A 128 -3.01 5.67 -14.25
C ARG A 128 -1.61 5.30 -13.79
N GLN A 129 -1.34 5.35 -12.49
CA GLN A 129 -0.04 4.93 -11.94
C GLN A 129 0.17 3.42 -12.13
N GLY A 130 -0.85 2.60 -11.92
CA GLY A 130 -0.74 1.15 -12.12
C GLY A 130 -0.55 0.74 -13.58
N LEU A 131 -0.98 1.57 -14.54
CA LEU A 131 -0.71 1.38 -15.98
C LEU A 131 0.71 1.80 -16.38
N GLN A 132 1.43 2.54 -15.53
CA GLN A 132 2.78 3.03 -15.80
C GLN A 132 3.87 2.11 -15.26
N VAL A 133 3.52 1.04 -14.54
CA VAL A 133 4.49 0.07 -14.03
C VAL A 133 5.26 -0.57 -15.19
N GLY A 134 6.59 -0.66 -15.08
CA GLY A 134 7.44 -1.30 -16.09
C GLY A 134 7.27 -2.81 -16.13
N LYS A 135 6.80 -3.40 -15.01
CA LYS A 135 6.52 -4.82 -14.87
C LYS A 135 5.33 -5.02 -13.94
N GLN A 136 4.37 -5.85 -14.35
CA GLN A 136 3.25 -6.22 -13.47
C GLN A 136 3.75 -6.99 -12.25
N ILE A 137 3.17 -6.67 -11.09
CA ILE A 137 3.49 -7.29 -9.81
C ILE A 137 2.73 -8.61 -9.71
N ASN A 138 3.43 -9.69 -9.35
CA ASN A 138 2.77 -10.99 -9.18
C ASN A 138 1.78 -10.93 -8.01
N ALA A 139 0.48 -11.15 -8.27
CA ALA A 139 -0.56 -11.15 -7.23
C ALA A 139 -0.37 -12.26 -6.17
N TYR A 140 0.39 -13.31 -6.49
CA TYR A 140 0.77 -14.39 -5.56
C TYR A 140 2.22 -14.28 -5.09
N LEU A 141 2.76 -13.06 -5.08
CA LEU A 141 4.02 -12.78 -4.40
C LEU A 141 3.98 -13.46 -3.03
N GLN A 142 4.92 -14.37 -2.79
CA GLN A 142 5.07 -14.97 -1.47
C GLN A 142 5.85 -13.97 -0.61
N PRO A 143 5.23 -13.41 0.45
CA PRO A 143 5.85 -12.38 1.28
C PRO A 143 7.27 -12.80 1.72
N ASP A 144 7.41 -14.03 2.22
CA ASP A 144 8.68 -14.59 2.71
C ASP A 144 9.83 -14.57 1.69
N ARG A 145 9.51 -14.61 0.38
CA ARG A 145 10.54 -14.60 -0.69
C ARG A 145 11.07 -13.21 -1.01
N VAL A 146 10.39 -12.16 -0.56
CA VAL A 146 10.72 -10.77 -0.91
C VAL A 146 11.03 -9.87 0.27
N MET A 147 10.75 -10.32 1.50
CA MET A 147 11.00 -9.56 2.74
C MET A 147 12.42 -8.98 2.84
N GLY A 148 13.43 -9.77 2.43
CA GLY A 148 14.84 -9.36 2.51
C GLY A 148 15.33 -8.45 1.39
N ARG A 149 14.50 -8.15 0.38
CA ARG A 149 14.89 -7.27 -0.73
C ARG A 149 14.78 -5.81 -0.32
N SER A 150 15.65 -4.95 -0.87
CA SER A 150 15.52 -3.51 -0.67
C SER A 150 14.26 -2.98 -1.36
N LEU A 151 13.58 -2.03 -0.73
CA LEU A 151 12.42 -1.34 -1.28
C LEU A 151 12.73 -0.65 -2.60
N GLU A 152 13.90 -0.01 -2.67
CA GLU A 152 14.42 0.61 -3.89
C GLU A 152 14.50 -0.41 -5.03
N SER A 153 15.12 -1.58 -4.81
CA SER A 153 15.22 -2.61 -5.85
C SER A 153 13.86 -3.16 -6.31
N LEU A 154 12.88 -3.23 -5.40
CA LEU A 154 11.52 -3.67 -5.74
C LEU A 154 10.81 -2.61 -6.58
N ARG A 155 10.94 -1.34 -6.20
CA ARG A 155 10.36 -0.22 -6.94
C ARG A 155 10.98 -0.07 -8.32
N GLU A 156 12.29 -0.19 -8.43
CA GLU A 156 13.01 -0.20 -9.70
C GLU A 156 12.54 -1.36 -10.59
N GLU A 157 12.42 -2.57 -10.04
CA GLU A 157 11.95 -3.74 -10.80
C GLU A 157 10.56 -3.51 -11.39
N TYR A 158 9.66 -2.90 -10.63
CA TYR A 158 8.28 -2.64 -11.05
C TYR A 158 8.11 -1.29 -11.78
N GLY A 159 9.15 -0.45 -11.86
CA GLY A 159 9.07 0.90 -12.42
C GLY A 159 8.15 1.83 -11.62
N ILE A 160 8.19 1.76 -10.29
CA ILE A 160 7.42 2.60 -9.37
C ILE A 160 8.30 3.76 -8.91
N PHE A 161 7.92 4.99 -9.26
CA PHE A 161 8.72 6.20 -9.02
C PHE A 161 8.11 7.16 -7.97
N ASN A 162 7.38 6.63 -6.99
CA ASN A 162 6.86 7.44 -5.88
C ASN A 162 7.90 7.58 -4.76
N MET A 163 8.06 8.79 -4.21
CA MET A 163 8.56 8.94 -2.83
C MET A 163 7.46 8.46 -1.89
N GLY A 164 7.74 7.39 -1.14
CA GLY A 164 6.75 6.71 -0.33
C GLY A 164 6.65 7.25 1.09
N ALA A 165 5.47 7.09 1.69
CA ALA A 165 5.20 7.43 3.10
C ALA A 165 6.09 6.68 4.11
N TRP A 166 6.90 5.71 3.65
CA TRP A 166 7.64 4.74 4.45
C TRP A 166 9.16 4.80 4.23
N ASP A 167 9.64 5.83 3.53
CA ASP A 167 11.02 5.90 3.02
C ASP A 167 12.05 6.43 4.04
N GLY A 168 11.61 6.81 5.24
CA GLY A 168 12.46 7.37 6.30
C GLY A 168 12.40 8.88 6.39
#